data_AF-A0AA40S3K8-F1
#
_entry.id   AF-A0AA40S3K8-F1
#
_cell.length_a   1.000
_cell.length_b   1.000
_cell.length_c   1.000
_cell.angle_alpha   90.00
_cell.angle_beta   90.00
_cell.angle_gamma   90.00
#
_symmetry.space_group_name_H-M   'P 1'
#
loop_
_entity.id
_entity.type
_entity.pdbx_description
1 polymer ?
#
loop_
_entity_poly.entity_id
_entity_poly.type
_entity_poly.pdbx_seq_one_letter_code
_entity_poly.pdbx_strand_id
1 'polypeptide(L)'
;MKIAVIAHLKFPIGQPYLGGLEMHTHHLAGALRARGHRVTLFASEGSDPALVPDPVCPPTGDALGDPVACERIERAELVAYERIMEAVARGGFDIVHNNSLHDLPLRASNTLAVPMTTALHTPPFESLAEGVRAAKPGMIFAAVSPSLAQEWQSLVPDARIIGNGIDLSTFAFSPAADPADYVFWSGRIVPEKGTHLAIDAARRAGMRLRFAGPQPNPRYWNEWIAPRLGEDVTYVGHLSHRELARQLGGARAAIVSPRWEEPFGLVVAEALACGTPVAAFGRGAIPDILDRHSGALAPADDVAALARAIQRAVGLDRRACRRRAETLYDAQVMTDGYEELYREVLAGAPANRSRAAVFERPAA
;
A
#
# COMPACT_ATOMS: atom_id res chain seq x y z
N MET A 1 3.91 -20.03 -14.97
CA MET A 1 4.88 -20.24 -13.87
C MET A 1 4.17 -20.81 -12.66
N LYS A 2 4.87 -21.60 -11.85
CA LYS A 2 4.51 -21.98 -10.49
C LYS A 2 5.18 -21.02 -9.50
N ILE A 3 4.38 -20.19 -8.83
CA ILE A 3 4.85 -19.03 -8.06
C ILE A 3 4.53 -19.25 -6.58
N ALA A 4 5.53 -19.13 -5.72
CA ALA A 4 5.33 -19.02 -4.28
C ALA A 4 5.22 -17.53 -3.92
N VAL A 5 4.09 -17.11 -3.34
CA VAL A 5 3.93 -15.76 -2.78
C VAL A 5 3.97 -15.88 -1.26
N ILE A 6 4.92 -15.21 -0.62
CA ILE A 6 5.04 -15.18 0.84
C ILE A 6 4.46 -13.86 1.34
N ALA A 7 3.36 -13.91 2.07
CA ALA A 7 2.77 -12.73 2.70
C ALA A 7 3.46 -12.38 4.04
N HIS A 8 3.14 -11.22 4.59
CA HIS A 8 3.26 -11.03 6.05
C HIS A 8 2.20 -11.85 6.78
N LEU A 9 2.41 -12.12 8.08
CA LEU A 9 1.54 -12.98 8.89
C LEU A 9 0.67 -12.22 9.90
N LYS A 10 0.91 -10.92 10.06
CA LYS A 10 0.23 -10.03 11.02
C LYS A 10 -1.29 -10.03 10.88
N PHE A 11 -1.77 -9.87 9.65
CA PHE A 11 -3.19 -9.73 9.38
C PHE A 11 -3.61 -10.63 8.22
N PRO A 12 -4.86 -11.10 8.19
CA PRO A 12 -5.38 -11.90 7.09
C PRO A 12 -5.31 -11.19 5.74
N ILE A 13 -4.98 -11.93 4.69
CA ILE A 13 -4.99 -11.47 3.30
C ILE A 13 -6.40 -11.63 2.74
N GLY A 14 -7.29 -10.72 3.11
CA GLY A 14 -8.71 -10.73 2.73
C GLY A 14 -9.46 -9.47 3.15
N GLN A 15 -10.63 -9.23 2.56
CA GLN A 15 -11.46 -8.06 2.87
C GLN A 15 -12.28 -8.23 4.17
N PRO A 16 -12.55 -7.14 4.92
CA PRO A 16 -12.01 -5.80 4.73
C PRO A 16 -10.53 -5.73 5.15
N TYR A 17 -9.67 -5.19 4.28
CA TYR A 17 -8.22 -5.16 4.54
C TYR A 17 -7.89 -4.20 5.68
N LEU A 18 -6.93 -4.58 6.52
CA LEU A 18 -6.43 -3.72 7.61
C LEU A 18 -5.32 -2.75 7.14
N GLY A 19 -4.75 -2.98 5.97
CA GLY A 19 -3.70 -2.16 5.40
C GLY A 19 -3.51 -2.39 3.90
N GLY A 20 -2.49 -1.71 3.37
CA GLY A 20 -2.17 -1.73 1.94
C GLY A 20 -1.44 -2.98 1.47
N LEU A 21 -0.71 -3.63 2.36
CA LEU A 21 0.10 -4.80 2.04
C LEU A 21 -0.77 -6.04 1.85
N GLU A 22 -1.81 -6.18 2.67
CA GLU A 22 -2.84 -7.21 2.54
C GLU A 22 -3.53 -7.08 1.18
N MET A 23 -3.95 -5.85 0.84
CA MET A 23 -4.58 -5.54 -0.44
C MET A 23 -3.66 -5.84 -1.63
N HIS A 24 -2.41 -5.35 -1.59
CA HIS A 24 -1.41 -5.61 -2.64
C HIS A 24 -1.23 -7.10 -2.88
N THR A 25 -1.02 -7.87 -1.80
CA THR A 25 -0.74 -9.30 -1.87
C THR A 25 -1.95 -10.07 -2.39
N HIS A 26 -3.17 -9.73 -1.94
CA HIS A 26 -4.41 -10.31 -2.42
C HIS A 26 -4.60 -10.08 -3.92
N HIS A 27 -4.47 -8.83 -4.38
CA HIS A 27 -4.64 -8.47 -5.78
C HIS A 27 -3.58 -9.11 -6.68
N LEU A 28 -2.31 -9.08 -6.29
CA LEU A 28 -1.24 -9.68 -7.07
C LEU A 28 -1.44 -11.20 -7.21
N ALA A 29 -1.70 -11.91 -6.10
CA ALA A 29 -1.92 -13.35 -6.12
C ALA A 29 -3.15 -13.73 -6.95
N GLY A 30 -4.25 -12.98 -6.80
CA GLY A 30 -5.47 -13.18 -7.58
C GLY A 30 -5.26 -12.95 -9.08
N ALA A 31 -4.60 -11.84 -9.45
CA ALA A 31 -4.33 -11.49 -10.85
C ALA A 31 -3.41 -12.51 -11.54
N LEU A 32 -2.33 -12.93 -10.87
CA LEU A 32 -1.44 -13.98 -11.39
C LEU A 32 -2.20 -15.30 -11.62
N ARG A 33 -3.10 -15.71 -10.71
CA ARG A 33 -3.94 -16.91 -10.92
C ARG A 33 -4.89 -16.74 -12.10
N ALA A 34 -5.51 -15.57 -12.23
CA ALA A 34 -6.41 -15.27 -13.35
C ALA A 34 -5.69 -15.32 -14.71
N ARG A 35 -4.38 -14.99 -14.73
CA ARG A 35 -3.50 -15.10 -15.91
C ARG A 35 -2.93 -16.51 -16.15
N GLY A 36 -3.37 -17.51 -15.38
CA GLY A 36 -3.01 -18.92 -15.58
C GLY A 36 -1.74 -19.37 -14.84
N HIS A 37 -1.19 -18.55 -13.96
CA HIS A 37 -0.09 -18.97 -13.09
C HIS A 37 -0.59 -19.90 -11.97
N ARG A 38 0.23 -20.89 -11.61
CA ARG A 38 -0.02 -21.75 -10.45
C ARG A 38 0.55 -21.07 -9.21
N VAL A 39 -0.26 -20.28 -8.52
CA VAL A 39 0.16 -19.52 -7.33
C VAL A 39 -0.15 -20.28 -6.05
N THR A 40 0.83 -20.39 -5.17
CA THR A 40 0.64 -20.77 -3.76
C THR A 40 0.90 -19.54 -2.91
N LEU A 41 -0.12 -19.06 -2.21
CA LEU A 41 -0.01 -17.93 -1.27
C LEU A 41 0.14 -18.47 0.15
N PHE A 42 1.30 -18.21 0.77
CA PHE A 42 1.56 -18.51 2.17
C PHE A 42 1.13 -17.33 3.03
N ALA A 43 0.06 -17.50 3.81
CA ALA A 43 -0.53 -16.45 4.65
C ALA A 43 -1.21 -17.03 5.90
N SER A 44 -1.60 -16.17 6.82
CA SER A 44 -2.26 -16.55 8.08
C SER A 44 -3.74 -16.92 7.91
N GLU A 45 -4.29 -17.60 8.93
CA GLU A 45 -5.70 -17.97 9.04
C GLU A 45 -6.63 -16.75 8.88
N GLY A 46 -7.82 -16.98 8.33
CA GLY A 46 -8.80 -15.92 8.04
C GLY A 46 -8.55 -15.18 6.73
N SER A 47 -7.45 -15.48 6.01
CA SER A 47 -7.21 -14.99 4.65
C SER A 47 -8.27 -15.54 3.68
N ASP A 48 -8.40 -14.95 2.49
CA ASP A 48 -9.34 -15.41 1.47
C ASP A 48 -9.13 -16.91 1.17
N PRO A 49 -10.11 -17.79 1.49
CA PRO A 49 -9.94 -19.24 1.36
C PRO A 49 -9.81 -19.69 -0.10
N ALA A 50 -10.24 -18.87 -1.06
CA ALA A 50 -10.01 -19.16 -2.47
C ALA A 50 -8.52 -19.03 -2.83
N LEU A 51 -7.78 -18.14 -2.15
CA LEU A 51 -6.34 -17.93 -2.34
C LEU A 51 -5.47 -18.74 -1.37
N VAL A 52 -5.95 -18.97 -0.15
CA VAL A 52 -5.22 -19.58 0.96
C VAL A 52 -6.01 -20.76 1.53
N PRO A 53 -6.09 -21.89 0.81
CA PRO A 53 -6.79 -23.08 1.32
C PRO A 53 -6.07 -23.71 2.53
N ASP A 54 -4.75 -23.51 2.64
CA ASP A 54 -3.89 -24.08 3.67
C ASP A 54 -3.12 -22.96 4.40
N PRO A 55 -3.72 -22.31 5.43
CA PRO A 55 -3.05 -21.24 6.17
C PRO A 55 -1.87 -21.78 7.01
N VAL A 56 -0.84 -20.94 7.20
CA VAL A 56 0.41 -21.39 7.84
C VAL A 56 0.43 -21.22 9.36
N CYS A 57 -0.37 -20.29 9.89
CA CYS A 57 -0.49 -19.97 11.30
C CYS A 57 -1.73 -19.09 11.56
N PRO A 58 -2.19 -18.96 12.81
CA PRO A 58 -3.09 -17.87 13.22
C PRO A 58 -2.49 -16.49 12.92
N PRO A 59 -3.30 -15.44 12.67
CA PRO A 59 -2.78 -14.09 12.47
C PRO A 59 -2.05 -13.61 13.72
N THR A 60 -0.84 -13.08 13.54
CA THR A 60 0.04 -12.70 14.67
C THR A 60 -0.36 -11.35 15.28
N GLY A 61 -1.06 -10.50 14.53
CA GLY A 61 -1.48 -9.17 14.95
C GLY A 61 -0.33 -8.16 14.96
N ASP A 62 -0.53 -7.06 15.68
CA ASP A 62 0.52 -6.11 16.02
C ASP A 62 0.80 -6.09 17.53
N ALA A 63 1.98 -5.57 17.89
CA ALA A 63 2.45 -5.50 19.27
C ALA A 63 2.36 -4.06 19.82
N LEU A 64 1.44 -3.22 19.35
CA LEU A 64 1.45 -1.76 19.61
C LEU A 64 1.62 -1.42 21.10
N GLY A 65 2.86 -1.12 21.50
CA GLY A 65 3.22 -0.75 22.88
C GLY A 65 3.26 -1.90 23.90
N ASP A 66 3.25 -3.17 23.46
CA ASP A 66 3.27 -4.35 24.34
C ASP A 66 4.51 -5.23 24.05
N PRO A 67 5.55 -5.16 24.90
CA PRO A 67 6.77 -5.96 24.74
C PRO A 67 6.53 -7.47 24.82
N VAL A 68 5.57 -7.94 25.62
CA VAL A 68 5.26 -9.37 25.76
C VAL A 68 4.55 -9.87 24.51
N ALA A 69 3.67 -9.06 23.93
CA ALA A 69 3.10 -9.35 22.61
C ALA A 69 4.18 -9.39 21.52
N CYS A 70 5.18 -8.50 21.57
CA CYS A 70 6.28 -8.47 20.61
C CYS A 70 7.06 -9.79 20.58
N GLU A 71 7.53 -10.27 21.74
CA GLU A 71 8.30 -11.52 21.85
C GLU A 71 7.46 -12.74 21.40
N ARG A 72 6.17 -12.76 21.76
CA ARG A 72 5.25 -13.82 21.31
C ARG A 72 5.08 -13.81 19.80
N ILE A 73 4.91 -12.63 19.20
CA ILE A 73 4.76 -12.44 17.75
C ILE A 73 6.03 -12.88 17.03
N GLU A 74 7.19 -12.43 17.46
CA GLU A 74 8.49 -12.79 16.85
C GLU A 74 8.70 -14.31 16.85
N ARG A 75 8.43 -15.00 17.97
CA ARG A 75 8.52 -16.46 18.04
C ARG A 75 7.53 -17.16 17.12
N ALA A 76 6.29 -16.70 17.08
CA ALA A 76 5.26 -17.29 16.24
C ALA A 76 5.58 -17.12 14.75
N GLU A 77 6.01 -15.91 14.35
CA GLU A 77 6.43 -15.60 12.99
C GLU A 77 7.66 -16.40 12.58
N LEU A 78 8.68 -16.51 13.45
CA LEU A 78 9.88 -17.31 13.17
C LEU A 78 9.52 -18.75 12.81
N VAL A 79 8.72 -19.42 13.65
CA VAL A 79 8.28 -20.80 13.42
C VAL A 79 7.46 -20.93 12.13
N ALA A 80 6.59 -19.96 11.85
CA ALA A 80 5.78 -19.97 10.64
C ALA A 80 6.63 -19.76 9.37
N TYR A 81 7.57 -18.82 9.39
CA TYR A 81 8.46 -18.58 8.25
C TYR A 81 9.45 -19.73 8.04
N GLU A 82 9.94 -20.40 9.07
CA GLU A 82 10.73 -21.63 8.92
C GLU A 82 9.95 -22.70 8.15
N ARG A 83 8.69 -22.94 8.54
CA ARG A 83 7.79 -23.87 7.83
C ARG A 83 7.53 -23.43 6.38
N ILE A 84 7.33 -22.13 6.15
CA ILE A 84 7.16 -21.58 4.80
C ILE A 84 8.42 -21.88 3.97
N MET A 85 9.61 -21.60 4.49
CA MET A 85 10.85 -21.81 3.74
C MET A 85 11.10 -23.29 3.44
N GLU A 86 10.76 -24.20 4.36
CA GLU A 86 10.78 -25.65 4.10
C GLU A 86 9.78 -26.09 3.01
N ALA A 87 8.58 -25.50 3.00
CA ALA A 87 7.57 -25.76 1.99
C ALA A 87 7.99 -25.22 0.62
N VAL A 88 8.59 -24.02 0.58
CA VAL A 88 9.14 -23.41 -0.63
C VAL A 88 10.26 -24.27 -1.20
N ALA A 89 11.21 -24.73 -0.38
CA ALA A 89 12.34 -25.54 -0.81
C ALA A 89 11.92 -26.89 -1.44
N ARG A 90 10.83 -27.50 -0.93
CA ARG A 90 10.29 -28.78 -1.44
C ARG A 90 9.22 -28.60 -2.51
N GLY A 91 8.73 -27.39 -2.69
CA GLY A 91 7.54 -27.11 -3.49
C GLY A 91 7.79 -27.10 -5.00
N GLY A 92 9.03 -27.13 -5.47
CA GLY A 92 9.34 -27.11 -6.92
C GLY A 92 8.76 -25.89 -7.64
N PHE A 93 8.85 -24.71 -7.01
CA PHE A 93 8.43 -23.44 -7.57
C PHE A 93 9.43 -22.94 -8.61
N ASP A 94 8.94 -22.20 -9.62
CA ASP A 94 9.79 -21.52 -10.59
C ASP A 94 10.42 -20.27 -9.95
N ILE A 95 9.64 -19.54 -9.13
CA ILE A 95 10.06 -18.29 -8.50
C ILE A 95 9.33 -18.07 -7.17
N VAL A 96 10.00 -17.38 -6.25
CA VAL A 96 9.45 -16.87 -4.99
C VAL A 96 9.27 -15.36 -5.08
N HIS A 97 8.07 -14.87 -4.80
CA HIS A 97 7.78 -13.46 -4.58
C HIS A 97 7.54 -13.23 -3.09
N ASN A 98 8.42 -12.45 -2.48
CA ASN A 98 8.43 -12.21 -1.06
C ASN A 98 7.84 -10.82 -0.73
N ASN A 99 6.69 -10.83 -0.05
CA ASN A 99 6.04 -9.68 0.57
C ASN A 99 6.12 -9.73 2.11
N SER A 100 6.91 -10.66 2.67
CA SER A 100 7.09 -10.71 4.12
C SER A 100 7.86 -9.49 4.62
N LEU A 101 7.58 -9.13 5.88
CA LEU A 101 8.31 -8.09 6.62
C LEU A 101 9.30 -8.73 7.60
N HIS A 102 9.88 -9.87 7.21
CA HIS A 102 10.73 -10.69 8.07
C HIS A 102 12.09 -10.95 7.39
N ASP A 103 13.15 -11.05 8.19
CA ASP A 103 14.53 -11.24 7.70
C ASP A 103 14.76 -12.66 7.13
N LEU A 104 14.13 -13.67 7.76
CA LEU A 104 14.36 -15.08 7.45
C LEU A 104 14.20 -15.45 5.97
N PRO A 105 13.12 -15.08 5.23
CA PRO A 105 13.04 -15.41 3.80
C PRO A 105 14.19 -14.79 2.98
N LEU A 106 14.63 -13.58 3.32
CA LEU A 106 15.77 -12.93 2.66
C LEU A 106 17.08 -13.66 2.97
N ARG A 107 17.36 -14.00 4.23
CA ARG A 107 18.55 -14.78 4.61
C ARG A 107 18.57 -16.16 3.96
N ALA A 108 17.42 -16.83 3.93
CA ALA A 108 17.27 -18.15 3.33
C ALA A 108 17.43 -18.11 1.80
N SER A 109 17.19 -16.97 1.14
CA SER A 109 17.39 -16.83 -0.31
C SER A 109 18.81 -17.21 -0.76
N ASN A 110 19.82 -17.04 0.11
CA ASN A 110 21.21 -17.34 -0.21
C ASN A 110 21.50 -18.85 -0.36
N THR A 111 20.71 -19.71 0.28
CA THR A 111 20.83 -21.19 0.18
C THR A 111 19.71 -21.83 -0.64
N LEU A 112 18.68 -21.06 -0.97
CA LEU A 112 17.54 -21.53 -1.74
C LEU A 112 17.87 -21.68 -3.23
N ALA A 113 17.52 -22.84 -3.79
CA ALA A 113 17.73 -23.12 -5.22
C ALA A 113 16.78 -22.32 -6.12
N VAL A 114 15.50 -22.20 -5.73
CA VAL A 114 14.52 -21.39 -6.46
C VAL A 114 14.87 -19.90 -6.32
N PRO A 115 14.88 -19.13 -7.42
CA PRO A 115 15.16 -17.70 -7.35
C PRO A 115 14.04 -16.95 -6.63
N MET A 116 14.41 -15.84 -5.98
CA MET A 116 13.50 -15.00 -5.20
C MET A 116 13.60 -13.56 -5.65
N THR A 117 12.48 -12.85 -5.61
CA THR A 117 12.40 -11.39 -5.59
C THR A 117 11.61 -10.93 -4.38
N THR A 118 11.92 -9.75 -3.85
CA THR A 118 11.21 -9.14 -2.72
C THR A 118 10.65 -7.79 -3.13
N ALA A 119 9.37 -7.55 -2.83
CA ALA A 119 8.81 -6.21 -2.91
C ALA A 119 8.96 -5.51 -1.56
N LEU A 120 9.49 -4.28 -1.60
CA LEU A 120 9.72 -3.40 -0.47
C LEU A 120 8.47 -2.53 -0.31
N HIS A 121 7.80 -2.68 0.84
CA HIS A 121 6.53 -2.00 1.15
C HIS A 121 6.64 -0.98 2.28
N THR A 122 7.75 -0.99 3.00
CA THR A 122 8.02 -0.12 4.16
C THR A 122 9.43 0.45 4.08
N PRO A 123 9.71 1.58 4.75
CA PRO A 123 11.06 2.04 4.98
C PRO A 123 11.94 0.95 5.63
N PRO A 124 13.27 1.04 5.52
CA PRO A 124 14.16 0.10 6.18
C PRO A 124 14.01 0.19 7.71
N PHE A 125 13.82 -0.97 8.33
CA PHE A 125 14.00 -1.18 9.76
C PHE A 125 15.05 -2.27 9.97
N GLU A 126 15.65 -2.31 11.16
CA GLU A 126 16.89 -3.03 11.44
C GLU A 126 16.90 -4.48 10.95
N SER A 127 15.94 -5.30 11.37
CA SER A 127 15.90 -6.73 11.00
C SER A 127 15.69 -6.95 9.50
N LEU A 128 14.83 -6.17 8.85
CA LEU A 128 14.64 -6.30 7.39
C LEU A 128 15.89 -5.85 6.63
N ALA A 129 16.57 -4.78 7.09
CA ALA A 129 17.83 -4.33 6.52
C ALA A 129 18.94 -5.38 6.66
N GLU A 130 19.01 -6.09 7.80
CA GLU A 130 19.91 -7.23 7.98
C GLU A 130 19.57 -8.39 7.04
N GLY A 131 18.27 -8.69 6.88
CA GLY A 131 17.79 -9.66 5.90
C GLY A 131 18.26 -9.32 4.49
N VAL A 132 18.12 -8.06 4.06
CA VAL A 132 18.58 -7.59 2.75
C VAL A 132 20.10 -7.73 2.60
N ARG A 133 20.90 -7.39 3.63
CA ARG A 133 22.36 -7.56 3.59
C ARG A 133 22.79 -9.02 3.45
N ALA A 134 22.01 -9.94 4.00
CA ALA A 134 22.26 -11.37 3.96
C ALA A 134 21.59 -12.09 2.76
N ALA A 135 20.84 -11.35 1.95
CA ALA A 135 20.16 -11.91 0.79
C ALA A 135 21.15 -12.40 -0.28
N LYS A 136 20.68 -13.27 -1.17
CA LYS A 136 21.47 -13.81 -2.27
C LYS A 136 22.08 -12.67 -3.11
N PRO A 137 23.40 -12.68 -3.37
CA PRO A 137 24.01 -11.69 -4.24
C PRO A 137 23.33 -11.64 -5.62
N GLY A 138 23.01 -10.44 -6.09
CA GLY A 138 22.32 -10.23 -7.36
C GLY A 138 20.80 -10.45 -7.32
N MET A 139 20.21 -10.69 -6.14
CA MET A 139 18.75 -10.71 -5.98
C MET A 139 18.13 -9.37 -6.40
N ILE A 140 17.08 -9.44 -7.21
CA ILE A 140 16.37 -8.24 -7.69
C ILE A 140 15.23 -7.92 -6.73
N PHE A 141 15.19 -6.67 -6.27
CA PHE A 141 14.15 -6.14 -5.39
C PHE A 141 13.26 -5.19 -6.18
N ALA A 142 11.99 -5.10 -5.77
CA ALA A 142 11.05 -4.11 -6.29
C ALA A 142 10.68 -3.12 -5.18
N ALA A 143 10.78 -1.82 -5.40
CA ALA A 143 10.21 -0.80 -4.52
C ALA A 143 8.87 -0.32 -5.09
N VAL A 144 7.90 -0.09 -4.22
CA VAL A 144 6.57 0.35 -4.66
C VAL A 144 6.52 1.81 -5.14
N SER A 145 7.57 2.59 -4.91
CA SER A 145 7.66 3.98 -5.38
C SER A 145 9.12 4.44 -5.56
N PRO A 146 9.36 5.49 -6.36
CA PRO A 146 10.66 6.15 -6.43
C PRO A 146 11.13 6.68 -5.06
N SER A 147 10.25 7.31 -4.27
CA SER A 147 10.59 7.77 -2.93
C SER A 147 11.02 6.63 -2.00
N LEU A 148 10.33 5.49 -2.02
CA LEU A 148 10.72 4.35 -1.20
C LEU A 148 12.05 3.74 -1.66
N ALA A 149 12.28 3.67 -2.98
CA ALA A 149 13.57 3.23 -3.51
C ALA A 149 14.71 4.13 -3.03
N GLN A 150 14.47 5.43 -2.91
CA GLN A 150 15.45 6.37 -2.37
C GLN A 150 15.78 6.11 -0.89
N GLU A 151 14.80 5.70 -0.08
CA GLU A 151 15.03 5.31 1.32
C GLU A 151 15.86 4.03 1.44
N TRP A 152 15.70 3.10 0.48
CA TRP A 152 16.45 1.84 0.43
C TRP A 152 17.78 1.92 -0.33
N GLN A 153 18.11 3.06 -0.94
CA GLN A 153 19.23 3.19 -1.90
C GLN A 153 20.59 2.70 -1.36
N SER A 154 20.84 2.83 -0.05
CA SER A 154 22.10 2.38 0.57
C SER A 154 22.26 0.86 0.62
N LEU A 155 21.16 0.10 0.56
CA LEU A 155 21.14 -1.37 0.61
C LEU A 155 20.72 -1.98 -0.72
N VAL A 156 19.85 -1.29 -1.47
CA VAL A 156 19.24 -1.75 -2.71
C VAL A 156 19.32 -0.64 -3.76
N PRO A 157 20.51 -0.32 -4.30
CA PRO A 157 20.70 0.82 -5.18
C PRO A 157 19.97 0.71 -6.52
N ASP A 158 19.68 -0.51 -6.98
CA ASP A 158 19.08 -0.81 -8.29
C ASP A 158 17.65 -1.38 -8.18
N ALA A 159 16.91 -1.01 -7.12
CA ALA A 159 15.52 -1.45 -6.92
C ALA A 159 14.65 -1.13 -8.16
N ARG A 160 13.89 -2.12 -8.64
CA ARG A 160 12.90 -1.94 -9.71
C ARG A 160 11.71 -1.17 -9.16
N ILE A 161 11.21 -0.16 -9.88
CA ILE A 161 10.02 0.56 -9.45
C ILE A 161 8.79 -0.14 -10.02
N ILE A 162 7.97 -0.74 -9.17
CA ILE A 162 6.69 -1.35 -9.55
C ILE A 162 5.63 -0.83 -8.58
N GLY A 163 4.84 0.15 -9.04
CA GLY A 163 3.79 0.76 -8.25
C GLY A 163 2.71 -0.23 -7.82
N ASN A 164 2.07 0.03 -6.68
CA ASN A 164 0.88 -0.72 -6.30
C ASN A 164 -0.27 -0.43 -7.27
N GLY A 165 -1.08 -1.45 -7.52
CA GLY A 165 -2.23 -1.36 -8.40
C GLY A 165 -3.57 -1.38 -7.66
N ILE A 166 -4.56 -0.75 -8.28
CA ILE A 166 -5.95 -0.59 -7.83
C ILE A 166 -6.86 -1.36 -8.78
N ASP A 167 -7.82 -2.09 -8.23
CA ASP A 167 -8.91 -2.66 -9.02
C ASP A 167 -9.85 -1.54 -9.48
N LEU A 168 -9.67 -1.11 -10.73
CA LEU A 168 -10.44 -0.03 -11.35
C LEU A 168 -11.90 -0.39 -11.61
N SER A 169 -12.28 -1.67 -11.51
CA SER A 169 -13.67 -2.11 -11.58
C SER A 169 -14.40 -1.87 -10.25
N THR A 170 -13.71 -2.08 -9.13
CA THR A 170 -14.23 -1.77 -7.78
C THR A 170 -14.21 -0.27 -7.51
N PHE A 171 -13.10 0.41 -7.84
CA PHE A 171 -12.96 1.86 -7.74
C PHE A 171 -13.35 2.52 -9.08
N ALA A 172 -14.63 2.36 -9.43
CA ALA A 172 -15.17 2.84 -10.69
C ALA A 172 -15.18 4.38 -10.79
N PHE A 173 -14.98 4.89 -12.00
CA PHE A 173 -14.98 6.32 -12.27
C PHE A 173 -16.35 6.96 -11.98
N SER A 174 -16.34 8.03 -11.17
CA SER A 174 -17.50 8.91 -10.99
C SER A 174 -17.27 10.24 -11.71
N PRO A 175 -18.09 10.61 -12.73
CA PRO A 175 -17.88 11.82 -13.51
C PRO A 175 -18.24 13.12 -12.78
N ALA A 176 -18.99 13.03 -11.68
CA ALA A 176 -19.42 14.18 -10.89
C ALA A 176 -19.43 13.82 -9.40
N ALA A 177 -19.19 14.83 -8.56
CA ALA A 177 -19.33 14.68 -7.11
C ALA A 177 -20.82 14.68 -6.69
N ASP A 178 -21.06 14.20 -5.47
CA ASP A 178 -22.38 14.16 -4.84
C ASP A 178 -22.86 15.58 -4.50
N PRO A 179 -24.16 15.90 -4.72
CA PRO A 179 -24.78 17.16 -4.27
C PRO A 179 -24.61 17.46 -2.76
N ALA A 180 -24.34 16.46 -1.93
CA ALA A 180 -24.10 16.61 -0.49
C ALA A 180 -22.81 17.39 -0.14
N ASP A 181 -21.97 17.67 -1.14
CA ASP A 181 -20.85 18.62 -1.10
C ASP A 181 -19.89 18.43 0.06
N TYR A 182 -19.14 17.32 0.03
CA TYR A 182 -18.17 16.96 1.06
C TYR A 182 -16.78 16.65 0.47
N VAL A 183 -15.77 16.77 1.32
CA VAL A 183 -14.44 16.19 1.12
C VAL A 183 -14.31 14.92 1.94
N PHE A 184 -13.46 14.01 1.49
CA PHE A 184 -13.35 12.68 2.08
C PHE A 184 -11.93 12.35 2.55
N TRP A 185 -11.82 11.63 3.66
CA TRP A 185 -10.55 11.11 4.16
C TRP A 185 -10.71 9.62 4.49
N SER A 186 -9.71 8.80 4.18
CA SER A 186 -9.71 7.38 4.56
C SER A 186 -8.35 6.92 5.04
N GLY A 187 -8.36 5.99 6.01
CA GLY A 187 -7.16 5.36 6.55
C GLY A 187 -7.34 4.90 8.00
N ARG A 188 -6.33 4.21 8.54
CA ARG A 188 -6.30 3.88 9.97
C ARG A 188 -6.35 5.16 10.81
N ILE A 189 -7.23 5.22 11.81
CA ILE A 189 -7.37 6.39 12.69
C ILE A 189 -6.28 6.34 13.77
N VAL A 190 -5.08 6.73 13.38
CA VAL A 190 -3.85 6.72 14.19
C VAL A 190 -3.04 8.01 14.01
N PRO A 191 -2.16 8.39 14.97
CA PRO A 191 -1.38 9.62 14.90
C PRO A 191 -0.59 9.80 13.60
N GLU A 192 0.04 8.74 13.11
CA GLU A 192 0.86 8.72 11.88
C GLU A 192 0.06 9.04 10.60
N LYS A 193 -1.26 8.83 10.58
CA LYS A 193 -2.12 9.15 9.43
C LYS A 193 -2.74 10.55 9.50
N GLY A 194 -2.60 11.24 10.64
CA GLY A 194 -2.91 12.67 10.76
C GLY A 194 -4.38 13.07 10.57
N THR A 195 -5.34 12.20 10.88
CA THR A 195 -6.79 12.47 10.72
C THR A 195 -7.25 13.80 11.33
N HIS A 196 -6.73 14.18 12.50
CA HIS A 196 -7.02 15.49 13.14
C HIS A 196 -6.60 16.67 12.25
N LEU A 197 -5.49 16.56 11.52
CA LEU A 197 -5.02 17.60 10.59
C LEU A 197 -5.95 17.71 9.38
N ALA A 198 -6.48 16.60 8.89
CA ALA A 198 -7.48 16.60 7.82
C ALA A 198 -8.79 17.27 8.25
N ILE A 199 -9.26 16.99 9.48
CA ILE A 199 -10.44 17.65 10.07
C ILE A 199 -10.21 19.17 10.17
N ASP A 200 -9.08 19.58 10.75
CA ASP A 200 -8.77 20.99 10.96
C ASP A 200 -8.59 21.74 9.62
N ALA A 201 -8.05 21.06 8.59
CA ALA A 201 -7.90 21.61 7.24
C ALA A 201 -9.23 21.73 6.50
N ALA A 202 -10.11 20.73 6.59
CA ALA A 202 -11.44 20.75 5.96
C ALA A 202 -12.29 21.92 6.49
N ARG A 203 -12.29 22.11 7.82
CA ARG A 203 -12.94 23.25 8.48
C ARG A 203 -12.42 24.59 7.99
N ARG A 204 -11.09 24.74 7.94
CA ARG A 204 -10.45 25.96 7.42
C ARG A 204 -10.75 26.22 5.94
N ALA A 205 -10.97 25.16 5.16
CA ALA A 205 -11.38 25.26 3.76
C ALA A 205 -12.88 25.59 3.59
N GLY A 206 -13.67 25.53 4.68
CA GLY A 206 -15.13 25.71 4.64
C GLY A 206 -15.87 24.50 4.09
N MET A 207 -15.29 23.29 4.17
CA MET A 207 -15.84 22.06 3.60
C MET A 207 -16.30 21.09 4.69
N ARG A 208 -17.42 20.40 4.45
CA ARG A 208 -17.84 19.27 5.29
C ARG A 208 -16.93 18.08 5.03
N LEU A 209 -16.53 17.38 6.09
CA LEU A 209 -15.67 16.20 6.01
C LEU A 209 -16.46 14.93 6.36
N ARG A 210 -16.36 13.92 5.50
CA ARG A 210 -16.64 12.52 5.87
C ARG A 210 -15.33 11.77 5.95
N PHE A 211 -15.18 10.89 6.94
CA PHE A 211 -13.96 10.11 7.06
C PHE A 211 -14.21 8.67 7.51
N ALA A 212 -13.38 7.75 7.04
CA ALA A 212 -13.54 6.31 7.24
C ALA A 212 -12.24 5.61 7.63
N GLY A 213 -12.38 4.48 8.31
CA GLY A 213 -11.29 3.53 8.58
C GLY A 213 -11.29 3.02 10.02
N PRO A 214 -10.53 1.95 10.29
CA PRO A 214 -10.49 1.34 11.61
C PRO A 214 -9.80 2.24 12.62
N GLN A 215 -10.21 2.15 13.88
CA GLN A 215 -9.72 2.97 14.99
C GLN A 215 -9.01 2.11 16.04
N PRO A 216 -7.80 1.61 15.76
CA PRO A 216 -7.07 0.72 16.66
C PRO A 216 -6.48 1.44 17.88
N ASN A 217 -6.53 2.79 17.93
CA ASN A 217 -5.94 3.59 19.00
C ASN A 217 -7.02 4.39 19.75
N PRO A 218 -7.59 3.84 20.84
CA PRO A 218 -8.61 4.52 21.64
C PRO A 218 -8.15 5.87 22.22
N ARG A 219 -6.87 5.97 22.60
CA ARG A 219 -6.31 7.21 23.15
C ARG A 219 -6.32 8.33 22.12
N TYR A 220 -5.80 8.06 20.93
CA TYR A 220 -5.78 9.04 19.84
C TYR A 220 -7.20 9.47 19.46
N TRP A 221 -8.15 8.54 19.42
CA TRP A 221 -9.53 8.90 19.17
C TRP A 221 -10.11 9.83 20.23
N ASN A 222 -10.03 9.44 21.50
CA ASN A 222 -10.64 10.18 22.60
C ASN A 222 -10.02 11.57 22.78
N GLU A 223 -8.71 11.70 22.60
CA GLU A 223 -7.99 12.96 22.80
C GLU A 223 -8.01 13.87 21.56
N TRP A 224 -7.96 13.31 20.34
CA TRP A 224 -7.74 14.10 19.12
C TRP A 224 -8.90 14.09 18.14
N ILE A 225 -9.71 13.03 18.07
CA ILE A 225 -10.73 12.88 17.02
C ILE A 225 -12.13 13.16 17.55
N ALA A 226 -12.56 12.48 18.62
CA ALA A 226 -13.89 12.64 19.21
C ALA A 226 -14.22 14.10 19.55
N PRO A 227 -13.29 14.91 20.14
CA PRO A 227 -13.56 16.33 20.41
C PRO A 227 -13.72 17.19 19.16
N ARG A 228 -13.32 16.69 17.99
CA ARG A 228 -13.44 17.37 16.70
C ARG A 228 -14.67 16.95 15.92
N LEU A 229 -15.50 16.02 16.40
CA LEU A 229 -16.75 15.65 15.72
C LEU A 229 -17.79 16.77 15.86
N GLY A 230 -18.69 16.90 14.87
CA GLY A 230 -19.69 17.95 14.80
C GLY A 230 -20.59 17.78 13.57
N GLU A 231 -21.51 18.73 13.32
CA GLU A 231 -22.41 18.68 12.16
C GLU A 231 -21.67 18.69 10.79
N ASP A 232 -20.45 19.22 10.80
CA ASP A 232 -19.56 19.37 9.66
C ASP A 232 -18.58 18.19 9.47
N VAL A 233 -18.48 17.27 10.44
CA VAL A 233 -17.50 16.18 10.45
C VAL A 233 -18.17 14.85 10.82
N THR A 234 -18.22 13.91 9.88
CA THR A 234 -18.87 12.60 10.06
C THR A 234 -17.88 11.45 9.94
N TYR A 235 -17.79 10.63 10.99
CA TYR A 235 -17.14 9.32 10.92
C TYR A 235 -18.12 8.28 10.37
N VAL A 236 -17.75 7.57 9.31
CA VAL A 236 -18.63 6.59 8.63
C VAL A 236 -18.23 5.13 8.89
N GLY A 237 -17.36 4.89 9.89
CA GLY A 237 -16.96 3.53 10.26
C GLY A 237 -15.82 2.96 9.41
N HIS A 238 -15.60 1.65 9.54
CA HIS A 238 -14.70 0.87 8.69
C HIS A 238 -15.51 0.30 7.51
N LEU A 239 -15.17 0.75 6.30
CA LEU A 239 -15.94 0.46 5.08
C LEU A 239 -15.33 -0.70 4.30
N SER A 240 -16.18 -1.46 3.60
CA SER A 240 -15.74 -2.31 2.49
C SER A 240 -15.19 -1.47 1.33
N HIS A 241 -14.45 -2.07 0.40
CA HIS A 241 -13.93 -1.35 -0.77
C HIS A 241 -15.03 -0.75 -1.66
N ARG A 242 -16.17 -1.43 -1.80
CA ARG A 242 -17.31 -0.88 -2.56
C ARG A 242 -17.92 0.33 -1.86
N GLU A 243 -18.00 0.32 -0.54
CA GLU A 243 -18.45 1.47 0.24
C GLU A 243 -17.45 2.63 0.18
N LEU A 244 -16.15 2.32 0.31
CA LEU A 244 -15.07 3.29 0.19
C LEU A 244 -15.07 3.96 -1.19
N ALA A 245 -15.17 3.17 -2.27
CA ALA A 245 -15.25 3.67 -3.64
C ALA A 245 -16.46 4.61 -3.84
N ARG A 246 -17.63 4.29 -3.25
CA ARG A 246 -18.79 5.19 -3.28
C ARG A 246 -18.52 6.51 -2.57
N GLN A 247 -17.92 6.47 -1.37
CA GLN A 247 -17.59 7.70 -0.64
C GLN A 247 -16.56 8.56 -1.40
N LEU A 248 -15.53 7.93 -1.97
CA LEU A 248 -14.53 8.62 -2.79
C LEU A 248 -15.16 9.21 -4.04
N GLY A 249 -15.92 8.43 -4.81
CA GLY A 249 -16.55 8.87 -6.05
C GLY A 249 -17.56 10.02 -5.87
N GLY A 250 -18.20 10.11 -4.70
CA GLY A 250 -19.08 11.23 -4.34
C GLY A 250 -18.34 12.46 -3.79
N ALA A 251 -17.08 12.34 -3.37
CA ALA A 251 -16.35 13.45 -2.76
C ALA A 251 -15.88 14.48 -3.79
N ARG A 252 -15.88 15.75 -3.40
CA ARG A 252 -15.30 16.86 -4.19
C ARG A 252 -13.78 16.75 -4.30
N ALA A 253 -13.14 16.32 -3.22
CA ALA A 253 -11.73 16.00 -3.16
C ALA A 253 -11.48 15.00 -2.03
N ALA A 254 -10.42 14.22 -2.15
CA ALA A 254 -9.88 13.42 -1.06
C ALA A 254 -8.77 14.19 -0.33
N ILE A 255 -8.69 14.07 0.99
CA ILE A 255 -7.65 14.64 1.83
C ILE A 255 -6.68 13.54 2.24
N VAL A 256 -5.38 13.76 2.07
CA VAL A 256 -4.34 12.80 2.50
C VAL A 256 -3.30 13.52 3.36
N SER A 257 -3.23 13.14 4.64
CA SER A 257 -2.55 13.93 5.69
C SER A 257 -1.51 13.15 6.51
N PRO A 258 -0.63 12.32 5.90
CA PRO A 258 0.33 11.53 6.64
C PRO A 258 1.33 12.39 7.42
N ARG A 259 1.75 11.87 8.57
CA ARG A 259 2.83 12.42 9.42
C ARG A 259 4.09 11.56 9.38
N TRP A 260 4.22 10.73 8.35
CA TRP A 260 5.32 9.81 8.08
C TRP A 260 5.60 9.76 6.58
N GLU A 261 6.80 9.33 6.19
CA GLU A 261 7.12 9.14 4.76
C GLU A 261 6.26 7.99 4.22
N GLU A 262 5.20 8.35 3.49
CA GLU A 262 4.24 7.37 2.96
C GLU A 262 4.93 6.55 1.86
N PRO A 263 5.04 5.21 1.98
CA PRO A 263 5.83 4.40 1.05
C PRO A 263 5.25 4.35 -0.37
N PHE A 264 3.93 4.48 -0.49
CA PHE A 264 3.24 4.58 -1.77
C PHE A 264 2.13 5.64 -1.73
N GLY A 265 1.08 5.39 -0.96
CA GLY A 265 -0.11 6.25 -0.93
C GLY A 265 -1.29 5.65 -1.68
N LEU A 266 -1.70 4.43 -1.31
CA LEU A 266 -2.83 3.73 -1.93
C LEU A 266 -4.12 4.56 -1.92
N VAL A 267 -4.38 5.27 -0.82
CA VAL A 267 -5.55 6.16 -0.69
C VAL A 267 -5.56 7.28 -1.74
N VAL A 268 -4.39 7.70 -2.23
CA VAL A 268 -4.26 8.64 -3.35
C VAL A 268 -4.68 7.95 -4.64
N ALA A 269 -4.11 6.78 -4.94
CA ALA A 269 -4.42 6.02 -6.15
C ALA A 269 -5.91 5.59 -6.22
N GLU A 270 -6.51 5.18 -5.10
CA GLU A 270 -7.93 4.87 -4.96
C GLU A 270 -8.82 6.09 -5.27
N ALA A 271 -8.46 7.26 -4.74
CA ALA A 271 -9.17 8.50 -5.04
C ALA A 271 -9.08 8.84 -6.54
N LEU A 272 -7.88 8.76 -7.13
CA LEU A 272 -7.68 9.00 -8.55
C LEU A 272 -8.48 8.02 -9.42
N ALA A 273 -8.55 6.74 -9.04
CA ALA A 273 -9.34 5.72 -9.73
C ALA A 273 -10.83 6.05 -9.77
N CYS A 274 -11.38 6.62 -8.69
CA CYS A 274 -12.76 7.11 -8.64
C CYS A 274 -12.97 8.46 -9.40
N GLY A 275 -11.90 9.05 -9.93
CA GLY A 275 -11.91 10.37 -10.54
C GLY A 275 -11.91 11.51 -9.52
N THR A 276 -11.52 11.26 -8.27
CA THR A 276 -11.56 12.25 -7.19
C THR A 276 -10.21 12.94 -7.03
N PRO A 277 -10.14 14.27 -7.21
CA PRO A 277 -8.91 15.02 -7.00
C PRO A 277 -8.41 14.94 -5.57
N VAL A 278 -7.11 15.07 -5.37
CA VAL A 278 -6.50 14.88 -4.05
C VAL A 278 -5.84 16.16 -3.54
N ALA A 279 -6.10 16.53 -2.29
CA ALA A 279 -5.33 17.51 -1.55
C ALA A 279 -4.48 16.79 -0.49
N ALA A 280 -3.16 16.97 -0.53
CA ALA A 280 -2.28 16.17 0.32
C ALA A 280 -1.08 16.91 0.88
N PHE A 281 -0.55 16.43 2.00
CA PHE A 281 0.82 16.76 2.39
C PHE A 281 1.81 16.11 1.41
N GLY A 282 2.77 16.90 0.91
CA GLY A 282 3.83 16.43 0.03
C GLY A 282 4.90 15.66 0.80
N ARG A 283 4.58 14.41 1.17
CA ARG A 283 5.41 13.54 2.00
C ARG A 283 5.51 12.13 1.39
N GLY A 284 6.68 11.50 1.49
CA GLY A 284 6.98 10.19 0.91
C GLY A 284 6.72 10.13 -0.59
N ALA A 285 5.96 9.13 -1.02
CA ALA A 285 5.63 8.85 -2.41
C ALA A 285 4.41 9.64 -2.93
N ILE A 286 3.72 10.41 -2.09
CA ILE A 286 2.55 11.20 -2.55
C ILE A 286 2.91 12.17 -3.69
N PRO A 287 4.05 12.89 -3.66
CA PRO A 287 4.49 13.72 -4.79
C PRO A 287 4.87 12.93 -6.05
N ASP A 288 5.21 11.65 -5.92
CA ASP A 288 5.44 10.78 -7.09
C ASP A 288 4.10 10.40 -7.75
N ILE A 289 3.01 10.38 -6.97
CA ILE A 289 1.68 10.02 -7.43
C ILE A 289 0.90 11.20 -8.00
N LEU A 290 1.01 12.41 -7.43
CA LEU A 290 0.19 13.55 -7.85
C LEU A 290 0.89 14.45 -8.87
N ASP A 291 0.11 14.96 -9.82
CA ASP A 291 0.47 16.08 -10.68
C ASP A 291 -0.52 17.24 -10.52
N ARG A 292 -0.24 18.37 -11.16
CA ARG A 292 -1.07 19.58 -11.10
C ARG A 292 -2.52 19.40 -11.61
N HIS A 293 -2.81 18.31 -12.32
CA HIS A 293 -4.13 18.04 -12.90
C HIS A 293 -4.95 17.07 -12.04
N SER A 294 -4.28 16.29 -11.19
CA SER A 294 -4.86 15.24 -10.36
C SER A 294 -4.91 15.60 -8.87
N GLY A 295 -4.13 16.59 -8.44
CA GLY A 295 -4.18 17.04 -7.06
C GLY A 295 -3.41 18.33 -6.77
N ALA A 296 -3.34 18.65 -5.49
CA ALA A 296 -2.63 19.81 -4.96
C ALA A 296 -1.86 19.40 -3.69
N LEU A 297 -0.56 19.73 -3.67
CA LEU A 297 0.30 19.47 -2.53
C LEU A 297 0.34 20.68 -1.57
N ALA A 298 0.52 20.38 -0.29
CA ALA A 298 0.83 21.29 0.78
C ALA A 298 2.14 20.87 1.47
N PRO A 299 2.92 21.81 2.02
CA PRO A 299 4.02 21.48 2.93
C PRO A 299 3.53 20.56 4.05
N ALA A 300 4.39 19.63 4.47
CA ALA A 300 4.04 18.66 5.49
C ALA A 300 3.62 19.32 6.81
N ASP A 301 2.57 18.78 7.44
CA ASP A 301 1.99 19.22 8.70
C ASP A 301 1.42 20.67 8.71
N ASP A 302 1.46 21.42 7.60
CA ASP A 302 0.85 22.76 7.48
C ASP A 302 -0.65 22.68 7.14
N VAL A 303 -1.47 22.69 8.17
CA VAL A 303 -2.95 22.66 8.07
C VAL A 303 -3.51 23.81 7.22
N ALA A 304 -2.93 25.00 7.29
CA ALA A 304 -3.43 26.15 6.54
C ALA A 304 -3.11 26.01 5.04
N ALA A 305 -1.93 25.49 4.71
CA ALA A 305 -1.60 25.14 3.33
C ALA A 305 -2.44 23.97 2.80
N LEU A 306 -2.73 22.97 3.63
CA LEU A 306 -3.61 21.86 3.26
C LEU A 306 -5.03 22.36 2.97
N ALA A 307 -5.56 23.31 3.76
CA ALA A 307 -6.84 23.95 3.47
C ALA A 307 -6.86 24.66 2.10
N ARG A 308 -5.78 25.39 1.75
CA ARG A 308 -5.64 25.99 0.41
C ARG A 308 -5.52 24.92 -0.69
N ALA A 309 -4.86 23.80 -0.40
CA ALA A 309 -4.78 22.68 -1.34
C ALA A 309 -6.15 22.03 -1.57
N ILE A 310 -6.97 21.89 -0.53
CA ILE A 310 -8.37 21.43 -0.64
C ILE A 310 -9.14 22.35 -1.58
N GLN A 311 -9.10 23.67 -1.35
CA GLN A 311 -9.80 24.65 -2.19
C GLN A 311 -9.36 24.60 -3.67
N ARG A 312 -8.09 24.26 -3.95
CA ARG A 312 -7.65 24.03 -5.33
C ARG A 312 -8.15 22.70 -5.89
N ALA A 313 -8.00 21.62 -5.12
CA ALA A 313 -8.33 20.27 -5.57
C ALA A 313 -9.80 20.11 -5.95
N VAL A 314 -10.73 20.74 -5.21
CA VAL A 314 -12.18 20.65 -5.50
C VAL A 314 -12.60 21.22 -6.87
N GLY A 315 -11.71 21.96 -7.53
CA GLY A 315 -11.92 22.51 -8.88
C GLY A 315 -11.22 21.76 -10.02
N LEU A 316 -10.50 20.67 -9.71
CA LEU A 316 -9.73 19.92 -10.73
C LEU A 316 -10.60 18.95 -11.55
N ASP A 317 -10.12 18.62 -12.75
CA ASP A 317 -10.80 17.71 -13.67
C ASP A 317 -10.75 16.27 -13.16
N ARG A 318 -11.93 15.73 -12.85
CA ARG A 318 -12.12 14.33 -12.43
C ARG A 318 -11.62 13.33 -13.48
N ARG A 319 -11.74 13.65 -14.77
CA ARG A 319 -11.26 12.77 -15.85
C ARG A 319 -9.74 12.72 -15.90
N ALA A 320 -9.03 13.81 -15.59
CA ALA A 320 -7.57 13.79 -15.46
C ALA A 320 -7.12 12.85 -14.35
N CYS A 321 -7.81 12.88 -13.20
CA CYS A 321 -7.56 11.96 -12.10
C CYS A 321 -7.71 10.50 -12.55
N ARG A 322 -8.83 10.17 -13.20
CA ARG A 322 -9.11 8.82 -13.70
C ARG A 322 -8.08 8.33 -14.71
N ARG A 323 -7.76 9.15 -15.73
CA ARG A 323 -6.77 8.78 -16.77
C ARG A 323 -5.42 8.43 -16.16
N ARG A 324 -5.02 9.18 -15.13
CA ARG A 324 -3.76 8.92 -14.42
C ARG A 324 -3.78 7.56 -13.71
N ALA A 325 -4.88 7.23 -13.02
CA ALA A 325 -5.05 5.91 -12.40
C ALA A 325 -5.04 4.77 -13.43
N GLU A 326 -5.73 4.93 -14.56
CA GLU A 326 -5.73 3.94 -15.66
C GLU A 326 -4.34 3.71 -16.26
N THR A 327 -3.51 4.76 -16.31
CA THR A 327 -2.19 4.69 -16.94
C THR A 327 -1.14 4.09 -15.99
N LEU A 328 -1.21 4.40 -14.70
CA LEU A 328 -0.11 4.13 -13.75
C LEU A 328 -0.47 3.19 -12.61
N TYR A 329 -1.75 3.11 -12.22
CA TYR A 329 -2.17 2.49 -10.97
C TYR A 329 -3.26 1.43 -11.18
N ASP A 330 -3.46 0.93 -12.40
CA ASP A 330 -4.29 -0.26 -12.62
C ASP A 330 -3.57 -1.49 -12.04
N ALA A 331 -4.29 -2.35 -11.33
CA ALA A 331 -3.82 -3.67 -10.91
C ALA A 331 -3.20 -4.50 -12.05
N GLN A 332 -3.68 -4.34 -13.28
CA GLN A 332 -3.09 -4.99 -14.45
C GLN A 332 -1.69 -4.45 -14.79
N VAL A 333 -1.46 -3.14 -14.68
CA VAL A 333 -0.14 -2.52 -14.89
C VAL A 333 0.87 -3.02 -13.84
N MET A 334 0.45 -3.09 -12.57
CA MET A 334 1.27 -3.70 -11.51
C MET A 334 1.61 -5.17 -11.84
N THR A 335 0.61 -5.95 -12.28
CA THR A 335 0.79 -7.37 -12.58
C THR A 335 1.74 -7.59 -13.77
N ASP A 336 1.61 -6.77 -14.83
CA ASP A 336 2.53 -6.77 -15.97
C ASP A 336 3.98 -6.53 -15.52
N GLY A 337 4.18 -5.55 -14.64
CA GLY A 337 5.50 -5.23 -14.07
C GLY A 337 6.11 -6.39 -13.30
N TYR A 338 5.32 -7.09 -12.48
CA TYR A 338 5.81 -8.27 -11.75
C TYR A 338 6.07 -9.48 -12.67
N GLU A 339 5.24 -9.72 -13.69
CA GLU A 339 5.51 -10.78 -14.66
C GLU A 339 6.79 -10.51 -15.46
N GLU A 340 7.07 -9.25 -15.79
CA GLU A 340 8.36 -8.85 -16.40
C GLU A 340 9.52 -9.07 -15.45
N LEU A 341 9.40 -8.66 -14.19
CA LEU A 341 10.41 -8.91 -13.17
C LEU A 341 10.66 -10.41 -12.97
N TYR A 342 9.62 -11.23 -12.96
CA TYR A 342 9.77 -12.69 -12.83
C TYR A 342 10.53 -13.27 -14.02
N ARG A 343 10.25 -12.81 -15.24
CA ARG A 343 11.00 -13.21 -16.44
C ARG A 343 12.48 -12.79 -16.37
N GLU A 344 12.76 -11.57 -15.88
CA GLU A 344 14.14 -11.08 -15.69
C GLU A 344 14.91 -11.96 -14.69
N VAL A 345 14.31 -12.22 -13.53
CA VAL A 345 14.88 -13.07 -12.47
C VAL A 345 15.14 -14.49 -12.98
N LEU A 346 14.20 -15.08 -13.72
CA LEU A 346 14.32 -16.43 -14.27
C LEU A 346 15.37 -16.55 -15.39
N ALA A 347 15.59 -15.47 -16.16
CA ALA A 347 16.60 -15.44 -17.20
C ALA A 347 18.04 -15.33 -16.65
N GLY A 348 18.20 -15.08 -15.34
CA GLY A 348 19.51 -14.77 -14.77
C GLY A 348 20.11 -13.49 -15.35
N ALA A 349 19.27 -12.60 -15.89
CA ALA A 349 19.74 -11.35 -16.46
C ALA A 349 20.39 -10.51 -15.34
N PRO A 350 21.62 -9.99 -15.54
CA PRO A 350 22.15 -8.99 -14.62
C PRO A 350 21.16 -7.84 -14.59
N ALA A 351 20.90 -7.26 -13.40
CA ALA A 351 19.97 -6.14 -13.21
C ALA A 351 20.24 -5.06 -14.26
N ASN A 352 19.54 -5.12 -15.38
CA ASN A 352 19.88 -4.30 -16.53
C ASN A 352 19.40 -2.89 -16.21
N ARG A 353 20.30 -1.91 -16.28
CA ARG A 353 19.91 -0.51 -16.03
C ARG A 353 18.93 -0.10 -17.12
N SER A 354 17.83 0.52 -16.72
CA SER A 354 16.82 1.15 -17.57
C SER A 354 15.82 0.22 -18.30
N ARG A 355 14.70 -0.01 -17.63
CA ARG A 355 13.39 0.41 -18.13
C ARG A 355 12.59 0.88 -16.92
N ALA A 356 12.65 2.19 -16.65
CA ALA A 356 11.69 2.78 -15.74
C ALA A 356 10.31 2.54 -16.36
N ALA A 357 9.49 1.69 -15.74
CA ALA A 357 8.06 1.76 -15.98
C ALA A 357 7.63 3.16 -15.55
N VAL A 358 7.42 4.02 -16.54
CA VAL A 358 6.88 5.38 -16.55
C VAL A 358 6.45 5.93 -15.18
N PHE A 359 7.43 6.25 -14.33
CA PHE A 359 7.27 7.14 -13.17
C PHE A 359 8.29 8.26 -13.35
N GLU A 360 8.18 9.00 -14.46
CA GLU A 360 8.80 10.32 -14.48
C GLU A 360 8.05 11.19 -13.48
N ARG A 361 8.76 11.67 -12.45
CA ARG A 361 8.23 12.71 -11.57
C ARG A 361 7.70 13.84 -12.47
N PRO A 362 6.44 14.29 -12.29
CA PRO A 362 5.94 15.42 -13.05
C PRO A 362 6.88 16.61 -12.85
N ALA A 363 7.29 17.25 -13.95
CA ALA A 363 8.02 18.50 -13.86
C ALA A 363 7.19 19.50 -13.03
N ALA A 364 7.87 20.15 -12.07
CA ALA A 364 7.30 21.03 -11.06
C ALA A 364 6.43 22.17 -11.63
#